data_AF-A0A512DCS6-F1
#
_entry.id   AF-A0A512DCS6-F1
#
_cell.length_a   1.000
_cell.length_b   1.000
_cell.length_c   1.000
_cell.angle_alpha   90.00
_cell.angle_beta   90.00
_cell.angle_gamma   90.00
#
_symmetry.space_group_name_H-M   'P 1'
#
loop_
_entity.id
_entity.type
_entity.pdbx_description
1 polymer ?
#
loop_
_entity_poly.entity_id
_entity_poly.type
_entity_poly.pdbx_seq_one_letter_code
_entity_poly.pdbx_strand_id
1 'polypeptide(L)' 'MVGMDVAIGKDTGARGAPRPEDHVRLVYHYRDGHDFTTETMLRTDAVAYMPLLNAVCVDPEHYEASFAQIELRVG' A
#
# COMPACT_ATOMS: atom_id res chain seq x y z
N MET A 1 49.85 7.72 11.45
CA MET A 1 49.05 6.48 11.59
C MET A 1 47.71 6.79 10.95
N VAL A 2 47.51 6.33 9.71
CA VAL A 2 46.33 6.63 8.90
C VAL A 2 45.22 5.68 9.34
N GLY A 3 44.19 6.19 10.00
CA GLY A 3 42.97 5.44 10.24
C GLY A 3 42.18 5.36 8.95
N MET A 4 42.21 4.19 8.31
CA MET A 4 41.30 3.86 7.21
C MET A 4 39.94 3.52 7.83
N ASP A 5 39.00 4.46 7.82
CA ASP A 5 37.59 4.16 8.04
C ASP A 5 37.09 3.37 6.83
N VAL A 6 37.04 2.05 6.99
CA VAL A 6 36.44 1.14 6.02
C VAL A 6 34.93 1.39 6.02
N ALA A 7 34.46 2.07 4.98
CA ALA A 7 33.05 2.09 4.62
C ALA A 7 32.63 0.65 4.24
N ILE A 8 32.19 -0.12 5.24
CA ILE A 8 31.45 -1.36 4.97
C ILE A 8 30.02 -0.94 4.65
N GLY A 9 29.76 -0.80 3.35
CA GLY A 9 28.41 -0.84 2.82
C GLY A 9 27.73 -2.12 3.31
N LYS A 10 26.82 -1.97 4.28
CA LYS A 10 25.79 -2.96 4.56
C LYS A 10 24.53 -2.54 3.83
N ASP A 11 24.52 -2.89 2.54
CA ASP A 11 23.30 -3.11 1.78
C ASP A 11 22.63 -4.38 2.33
N THR A 12 22.13 -4.26 3.55
CA THR A 12 21.17 -5.19 4.14
C THR A 12 19.88 -4.43 4.15
N GLY A 13 18.95 -4.81 3.26
CA GLY A 13 17.64 -4.20 3.06
C GLY A 13 16.89 -3.95 4.36
N ALA A 14 17.17 -2.80 4.96
CA ALA A 14 16.36 -2.24 6.01
C ALA A 14 15.07 -1.81 5.32
N ARG A 15 14.04 -2.67 5.36
CA ARG A 15 12.68 -2.16 5.47
C ARG A 15 12.72 -1.24 6.70
N GLY A 16 12.92 0.06 6.46
CA GLY A 16 12.79 1.07 7.49
C GLY A 16 11.43 0.90 8.17
N ALA A 17 11.30 1.38 9.40
CA ALA A 17 10.00 1.42 10.06
C ALA A 17 8.96 2.02 9.10
N PRO A 18 7.74 1.46 9.03
CA PRO A 18 6.69 1.99 8.16
C PRO A 18 6.52 3.48 8.40
N ARG A 19 6.55 4.25 7.31
CA ARG A 19 6.37 5.70 7.35
C ARG A 19 4.89 6.04 7.34
N PRO A 20 4.49 7.25 7.75
CA PRO A 20 3.11 7.68 7.64
C PRO A 20 2.55 7.52 6.21
N GLU A 21 3.35 7.79 5.17
CA GLU A 21 2.94 7.59 3.77
C GLU A 21 2.71 6.13 3.35
N ASP A 22 3.20 5.16 4.13
CA ASP A 22 2.96 3.74 3.89
C ASP A 22 1.58 3.28 4.37
N HIS A 23 0.85 4.14 5.10
CA HIS A 23 -0.45 3.83 5.65
C HIS A 23 -1.56 4.33 4.73
N VAL A 24 -2.49 3.45 4.39
CA VAL A 24 -3.61 3.71 3.50
C VAL A 24 -4.91 3.18 4.08
N ARG A 25 -6.03 3.72 3.61
CA ARG A 25 -7.37 3.16 3.76
C ARG A 25 -7.93 2.80 2.40
N LEU A 26 -8.76 1.76 2.35
CA LEU A 26 -9.48 1.37 1.15
C LEU A 26 -10.85 2.05 1.15
N VAL A 27 -11.19 2.71 0.04
CA VAL A 27 -12.53 3.22 -0.22
C VAL A 27 -13.16 2.36 -1.31
N TYR A 28 -14.27 1.73 -1.00
CA TYR A 28 -15.07 0.95 -1.94
C TYR A 28 -16.24 1.80 -2.42
N HIS A 29 -16.31 2.04 -3.72
CA HIS A 29 -17.41 2.69 -4.41
C HIS A 29 -18.29 1.63 -5.06
N TYR A 30 -19.41 1.30 -4.41
CA TYR A 30 -20.36 0.30 -4.91
C TYR A 30 -21.24 0.89 -6.02
N ARG A 31 -21.75 0.01 -6.88
CA ARG A 31 -22.58 0.40 -8.04
C ARG A 31 -23.95 0.97 -7.66
N ASP A 32 -24.40 0.73 -6.43
CA ASP A 32 -25.63 1.28 -5.87
C ASP A 32 -25.44 2.70 -5.31
N GLY A 33 -24.23 3.26 -5.43
CA GLY A 33 -23.87 4.60 -4.97
C GLY A 33 -23.48 4.67 -3.50
N HIS A 34 -23.40 3.55 -2.80
CA HIS A 34 -22.85 3.51 -1.45
C HIS A 34 -21.33 3.46 -1.45
N ASP A 35 -20.74 4.14 -0.48
CA ASP A 35 -19.31 4.08 -0.22
C ASP A 35 -19.05 3.41 1.13
N PHE A 36 -18.02 2.55 1.18
CA PHE A 36 -17.51 1.98 2.42
C PHE A 36 -16.02 2.26 2.54
N THR A 37 -15.56 2.67 3.73
CA THR A 37 -14.15 2.98 3.99
C THR A 37 -13.63 2.09 5.12
N THR A 38 -12.46 1.50 4.93
CA THR A 38 -11.81 0.66 5.96
C THR A 38 -11.06 1.49 6.98
N GLU A 39 -10.65 0.84 8.07
CA GLU A 39 -9.57 1.34 8.91
C GLU A 39 -8.25 1.44 8.13
N THR A 40 -7.33 2.25 8.66
CA THR A 40 -5.99 2.45 8.13
C THR A 40 -5.15 1.19 8.29
N MET A 41 -4.43 0.80 7.24
CA MET A 41 -3.53 -0.36 7.18
C MET A 41 -2.30 -0.06 6.33
N LEU A 42 -1.32 -0.95 6.29
CA LEU A 42 -0.17 -0.77 5.41
C LEU A 42 -0.58 -0.94 3.94
N ARG A 43 0.02 -0.14 3.05
CA ARG A 43 -0.19 -0.24 1.61
C ARG A 43 0.13 -1.63 1.08
N THR A 44 1.15 -2.28 1.62
CA THR A 44 1.49 -3.66 1.26
C THR A 44 0.38 -4.64 1.58
N ASP A 45 -0.31 -4.44 2.71
CA ASP A 45 -1.40 -5.30 3.14
C ASP A 45 -2.64 -5.05 2.28
N ALA A 46 -2.96 -3.77 2.04
CA ALA A 46 -4.02 -3.35 1.12
C ALA A 46 -3.85 -3.98 -0.27
N VAL A 47 -2.66 -3.90 -0.86
CA VAL A 47 -2.37 -4.50 -2.18
C VAL A 47 -2.46 -6.02 -2.14
N ALA A 48 -2.03 -6.66 -1.04
CA ALA A 48 -2.13 -8.11 -0.88
C ALA A 48 -3.58 -8.62 -0.82
N TYR A 49 -4.54 -7.78 -0.44
CA TYR A 49 -5.97 -8.12 -0.49
C TYR A 49 -6.56 -8.09 -1.91
N MET A 50 -6.00 -7.32 -2.84
CA MET A 50 -6.60 -7.11 -4.18
C MET A 50 -6.88 -8.41 -4.94
N PRO A 51 -5.99 -9.42 -4.96
CA PRO A 51 -6.28 -10.70 -5.60
C PRO A 51 -7.44 -11.47 -4.95
N LEU A 52 -7.62 -11.35 -3.62
CA LEU A 52 -8.73 -12.01 -2.90
C LEU A 52 -10.09 -11.43 -3.30
N LEU A 53 -10.11 -10.16 -3.69
CA LEU A 53 -11.29 -9.46 -4.18
C LEU A 53 -11.51 -9.65 -5.69
N ASN A 54 -10.60 -10.36 -6.38
CA ASN A 54 -10.51 -10.39 -7.83
C ASN A 54 -10.45 -8.98 -8.44
N ALA A 55 -9.76 -8.05 -7.75
CA ALA A 55 -9.62 -6.67 -8.19
C ALA A 55 -8.47 -6.52 -9.19
N VAL A 56 -8.72 -5.83 -10.28
CA VAL A 56 -7.75 -5.52 -11.34
C VAL A 56 -7.20 -4.13 -11.11
N CYS A 57 -5.87 -3.98 -11.20
CA CYS A 57 -5.20 -2.68 -11.10
C CYS A 57 -5.53 -1.82 -12.32
N VAL A 58 -6.09 -0.62 -12.09
CA VAL A 58 -6.32 0.40 -13.12
C VAL A 58 -5.12 1.35 -13.15
N ASP A 59 -4.73 1.83 -11.97
CA ASP A 59 -3.53 2.62 -11.73
C ASP A 59 -3.02 2.38 -10.29
N PRO A 60 -1.89 2.98 -9.84
CA PRO A 60 -1.33 2.69 -8.51
C PRO A 60 -2.25 2.96 -7.31
N GLU A 61 -3.31 3.75 -7.48
CA GLU A 61 -4.26 4.15 -6.44
C GLU A 61 -5.67 3.60 -6.68
N HIS A 62 -5.97 3.09 -7.88
CA HIS A 62 -7.31 2.63 -8.25
C HIS A 62 -7.32 1.18 -8.77
N TYR A 63 -8.29 0.42 -8.28
CA TYR A 63 -8.55 -0.96 -8.69
C TYR A 63 -10.03 -1.14 -9.02
N GLU A 64 -10.34 -2.09 -9.90
CA GLU A 64 -11.71 -2.48 -10.24
C GLU A 64 -11.99 -3.93 -9.84
N ALA A 65 -13.01 -4.14 -9.01
CA ALA A 65 -13.60 -5.44 -8.73
C ALA A 65 -15.01 -5.53 -9.35
N SER A 66 -15.52 -6.75 -9.50
CA SER A 66 -16.85 -6.96 -10.09
C SER A 66 -17.99 -6.28 -9.33
N PHE A 67 -17.80 -6.02 -8.03
CA PHE A 67 -18.79 -5.45 -7.12
C PHE A 67 -18.56 -3.97 -6.78
N ALA A 68 -17.35 -3.44 -6.94
CA ALA A 68 -16.99 -2.06 -6.57
C ALA A 68 -15.75 -1.55 -7.32
N GLN A 69 -15.65 -0.23 -7.46
CA GLN A 69 -14.37 0.44 -7.70
C GLN A 69 -13.69 0.65 -6.35
N ILE A 70 -12.36 0.48 -6.29
CA ILE A 70 -11.59 0.50 -5.05
C ILE A 70 -10.50 1.57 -5.19
N GLU A 71 -10.47 2.52 -4.27
CA GLU A 71 -9.45 3.57 -4.18
C GLU A 71 -8.59 3.38 -2.93
N LEU A 72 -7.27 3.51 -3.08
CA LEU A 72 -6.30 3.54 -1.99
C LEU A 72 -6.02 5.00 -1.63
N ARG A 73 -6.45 5.44 -0.44
CA ARG A 73 -6.17 6.80 0.06
C ARG A 73 -5.14 6.79 1.17
N VAL A 74 -4.22 7.75 1.17
CA VAL A 74 -3.28 7.95 2.28
C VAL A 74 -4.06 8.22 3.58
N GLY A 75 -3.63 7.52 4.64
CA GLY A 75 -4.19 7.55 5.98
C GLY A 75 -4.19 8.92 6.62
#